data_AF-A0A0J8R8I8-F1
#
_entry.id   AF-A0A0J8R8I8-F1
#
_cell.length_a   1.000
_cell.length_b   1.000
_cell.length_c   1.000
_cell.angle_alpha   90.00
_cell.angle_beta   90.00
_cell.angle_gamma   90.00
#
_symmetry.space_group_name_H-M   'P 1'
#
loop_
_entity.id
_entity.type
_entity.pdbx_description
1 polymer ?
#
loop_
_entity_poly.entity_id
_entity_poly.type
_entity_poly.pdbx_seq_one_letter_code
_entity_poly.pdbx_strand_id
1 'polypeptide(L)'
;MPLVNSLISGFGHPLIHLGYAYEMDNREVAMEALAMAASCYGDIHKYLDNPSYLRSASSYKTTSLLEIINRVQNDKAFDGLFETTAVANFDVLFKSSEAPLLNHWAAWDVADATEQFEAIQRFATALLVNSGAKPHNFFFVHLLTTTHALRIIFPSIPAQYHVNLLRQWWLLALGLYIAELRPQFNASSINAIKDYDLEGRDWNWVSQHALHHKMSTSAHYIKPLRTMREAEKTWADREFFYLRAALKFIDEFQGWGGL
;
A
#
# COMPACT_ATOMS: atom_id res chain seq x y z
N MET A 1 10.05 18.85 -13.96
CA MET A 1 9.87 17.46 -13.48
C MET A 1 8.41 17.30 -13.05
N PRO A 2 7.73 16.18 -13.32
CA PRO A 2 6.29 16.04 -13.10
C PRO A 2 5.92 15.96 -11.60
N LEU A 3 5.04 16.85 -11.12
CA LEU A 3 4.50 16.83 -9.74
C LEU A 3 3.80 15.51 -9.37
N VAL A 4 3.36 14.74 -10.37
CA VAL A 4 2.75 13.43 -10.18
C VAL A 4 3.69 12.44 -9.47
N ASN A 5 5.01 12.58 -9.61
CA ASN A 5 5.99 11.72 -8.93
C ASN A 5 6.15 12.03 -7.43
N SER A 6 5.54 13.11 -6.96
CA SER A 6 5.52 13.52 -5.54
C SER A 6 4.30 12.98 -4.80
N LEU A 7 3.37 12.31 -5.49
CA LEU A 7 2.13 11.82 -4.88
C LEU A 7 2.37 10.73 -3.83
N ILE A 8 3.44 9.96 -3.98
CA ILE A 8 3.85 8.93 -3.00
C ILE A 8 4.70 9.48 -1.85
N SER A 9 5.10 10.75 -1.89
CA SER A 9 5.87 11.38 -0.82
C SER A 9 5.12 11.37 0.50
N GLY A 10 5.85 11.52 1.61
CA GLY A 10 5.28 11.48 2.95
C GLY A 10 4.41 10.24 3.15
N PHE A 11 4.89 9.06 2.73
CA PHE A 11 4.14 7.79 2.83
C PHE A 11 2.76 7.82 2.14
N GLY A 12 2.65 8.54 1.03
CA GLY A 12 1.45 8.61 0.19
C GLY A 12 0.34 9.53 0.69
N HIS A 13 0.59 10.38 1.69
CA HIS A 13 -0.41 11.37 2.15
C HIS A 13 -0.94 12.28 1.03
N PRO A 14 -0.11 12.85 0.12
CA PRO A 14 -0.62 13.67 -0.97
C PRO A 14 -1.59 12.90 -1.87
N LEU A 15 -1.26 11.64 -2.21
CA LEU A 15 -2.14 10.77 -2.98
C LEU A 15 -3.44 10.45 -2.23
N ILE A 16 -3.38 10.12 -0.94
CA ILE A 16 -4.57 9.84 -0.12
C ILE A 16 -5.50 11.05 -0.10
N HIS A 17 -4.98 12.26 0.16
CA HIS A 17 -5.80 13.48 0.17
C HIS A 17 -6.36 13.76 -1.22
N LEU A 18 -5.57 13.60 -2.29
CA LEU A 18 -6.06 13.80 -3.65
C LEU A 18 -7.21 12.84 -3.98
N GLY A 19 -7.11 11.58 -3.57
CA GLY A 19 -8.18 10.59 -3.70
C GLY A 19 -9.45 11.05 -2.98
N TYR A 20 -9.35 11.48 -1.71
CA TYR A 20 -10.51 11.99 -0.98
C TYR A 20 -11.09 13.28 -1.56
N ALA A 21 -10.25 14.17 -2.08
CA ALA A 21 -10.69 15.40 -2.72
C ALA A 21 -11.61 15.11 -3.93
N TYR A 22 -11.21 14.16 -4.79
CA TYR A 22 -12.03 13.74 -5.93
C TYR A 22 -13.28 12.97 -5.49
N GLU A 23 -13.15 12.10 -4.50
CA GLU A 23 -14.25 11.27 -4.04
C GLU A 23 -15.35 12.08 -3.32
N MET A 24 -14.96 13.10 -2.56
CA MET A 24 -15.85 13.94 -1.77
C MET A 24 -16.21 15.27 -2.46
N ASP A 25 -15.68 15.50 -3.68
CA ASP A 25 -15.78 16.78 -4.40
C ASP A 25 -15.40 17.99 -3.52
N ASN A 26 -14.25 17.89 -2.84
CA ASN A 26 -13.82 18.85 -1.83
C ASN A 26 -12.57 19.63 -2.28
N ARG A 27 -12.74 20.93 -2.51
CA ARG A 27 -11.69 21.82 -2.99
C ARG A 27 -10.60 22.08 -1.94
N GLU A 28 -10.96 22.18 -0.67
CA GLU A 28 -10.03 22.41 0.43
C GLU A 28 -9.03 21.25 0.56
N VAL A 29 -9.54 20.02 0.55
CA VAL A 29 -8.72 18.81 0.55
C VAL A 29 -7.89 18.71 -0.75
N ALA A 30 -8.40 19.16 -1.89
CA ALA A 30 -7.62 19.24 -3.13
C ALA A 30 -6.44 20.20 -2.99
N MET A 31 -6.65 21.37 -2.39
CA MET A 31 -5.58 22.36 -2.14
C MET A 31 -4.52 21.80 -1.19
N GLU A 32 -4.93 21.11 -0.12
CA GLU A 32 -4.00 20.41 0.78
C GLU A 32 -3.17 19.36 0.05
N ALA A 33 -3.82 18.52 -0.77
CA ALA A 33 -3.13 17.47 -1.53
C ALA A 33 -2.07 18.05 -2.48
N LEU A 34 -2.42 19.11 -3.21
CA LEU A 34 -1.51 19.79 -4.13
C LEU A 34 -0.38 20.52 -3.40
N ALA A 35 -0.68 21.16 -2.26
CA ALA A 35 0.33 21.79 -1.42
C ALA A 35 1.34 20.77 -0.90
N MET A 36 0.87 19.63 -0.36
CA MET A 36 1.73 18.55 0.09
C MET A 36 2.55 17.95 -1.06
N ALA A 37 1.95 17.73 -2.23
CA ALA A 37 2.69 17.24 -3.40
C ALA A 37 3.81 18.22 -3.81
N ALA A 38 3.56 19.52 -3.73
CA ALA A 38 4.55 20.54 -4.06
C ALA A 38 5.64 20.71 -2.98
N SER A 39 5.31 20.56 -1.69
CA SER A 39 6.25 20.80 -0.58
C SER A 39 6.98 19.55 -0.09
N CYS A 40 6.41 18.37 -0.26
CA CYS A 40 6.99 17.09 0.16
C CYS A 40 7.82 16.43 -0.96
N TYR A 41 8.26 17.20 -1.94
CA TYR A 41 9.17 16.71 -2.96
C TYR A 41 10.48 16.25 -2.33
N GLY A 42 10.87 15.00 -2.56
CA GLY A 42 12.08 14.39 -1.99
C GLY A 42 12.76 13.45 -2.99
N ASP A 43 14.01 13.08 -2.72
CA ASP A 43 14.94 12.45 -3.68
C ASP A 43 14.44 11.17 -4.36
N ILE A 44 13.40 10.52 -3.84
CA ILE A 44 12.78 9.32 -4.41
C ILE A 44 12.21 9.58 -5.81
N HIS A 45 11.82 10.82 -6.11
CA HIS A 45 11.32 11.20 -7.45
C HIS A 45 12.31 10.81 -8.57
N LYS A 46 13.63 10.79 -8.29
CA LYS A 46 14.67 10.56 -9.30
C LYS A 46 14.55 9.19 -9.97
N TYR A 47 14.08 8.18 -9.22
CA TYR A 47 13.86 6.83 -9.75
C TYR A 47 12.69 6.78 -10.74
N LEU A 48 11.70 7.64 -10.54
CA LEU A 48 10.49 7.72 -11.34
C LEU A 48 10.67 8.64 -12.56
N ASP A 49 11.50 9.68 -12.42
CA ASP A 49 11.81 10.66 -13.45
C ASP A 49 12.82 10.11 -14.49
N ASN A 50 13.76 9.25 -14.07
CA ASN A 50 14.80 8.72 -14.94
C ASN A 50 14.58 7.23 -15.28
N PRO A 51 14.14 6.89 -16.50
CA PRO A 51 13.89 5.52 -16.92
C PRO A 51 15.11 4.59 -16.89
N SER A 52 16.34 5.11 -16.77
CA SER A 52 17.53 4.24 -16.65
C SER A 52 17.45 3.34 -15.43
N TYR A 53 16.89 3.83 -14.31
CA TYR A 53 16.74 3.05 -13.08
C TYR A 53 15.84 1.81 -13.27
N LEU A 54 14.87 1.84 -14.19
CA LEU A 54 14.03 0.68 -14.48
C LEU A 54 14.69 -0.33 -15.43
N ARG A 55 15.57 0.15 -16.32
CA ARG A 55 16.18 -0.68 -17.37
C ARG A 55 17.38 -1.48 -16.88
N SER A 56 18.17 -0.92 -15.96
CA SER A 56 19.48 -1.49 -15.60
C SER A 56 19.55 -2.06 -14.19
N ALA A 57 18.54 -1.87 -13.35
CA ALA A 57 18.67 -2.19 -11.93
C ALA A 57 18.39 -3.66 -11.59
N SER A 58 17.57 -4.38 -12.36
CA SER A 58 17.11 -5.71 -11.94
C SER A 58 17.81 -6.86 -12.63
N SER A 59 18.18 -7.86 -11.84
CA SER A 59 18.71 -9.16 -12.27
C SER A 59 17.62 -10.17 -12.63
N TYR A 60 16.34 -9.86 -12.39
CA TYR A 60 15.21 -10.74 -12.70
C TYR A 60 13.96 -9.95 -13.08
N LYS A 61 12.94 -10.63 -13.62
CA LYS A 61 11.64 -10.04 -13.95
C LYS A 61 10.51 -10.98 -13.55
N THR A 62 9.42 -10.42 -13.04
CA THR A 62 8.22 -11.17 -12.68
C THR A 62 7.02 -10.24 -12.61
N THR A 63 5.83 -10.77 -12.93
CA THR A 63 4.55 -10.07 -12.74
C THR A 63 4.01 -10.24 -11.31
N SER A 64 4.58 -11.17 -10.52
CA SER A 64 4.11 -11.56 -9.19
C SER A 64 4.74 -10.74 -8.06
N LEU A 65 3.91 -9.97 -7.36
CA LEU A 65 4.31 -9.23 -6.14
C LEU A 65 4.81 -10.18 -5.05
N LEU A 66 4.15 -11.34 -4.87
CA LEU A 66 4.52 -12.34 -3.87
C LEU A 66 5.90 -12.94 -4.14
N GLU A 67 6.26 -13.16 -5.40
CA GLU A 67 7.59 -13.65 -5.75
C GLU A 67 8.66 -12.63 -5.35
N ILE A 68 8.42 -11.35 -5.61
CA ILE A 68 9.36 -10.29 -5.22
C ILE A 68 9.48 -10.19 -3.70
N ILE A 69 8.35 -10.22 -2.97
CA ILE A 69 8.38 -10.18 -1.50
C ILE A 69 9.14 -11.37 -0.94
N ASN A 70 8.88 -12.58 -1.44
CA ASN A 70 9.64 -13.76 -1.02
C ASN A 70 11.15 -13.58 -1.29
N ARG A 71 11.54 -12.99 -2.42
CA ARG A 71 12.96 -12.70 -2.69
C ARG A 71 13.53 -11.65 -1.72
N VAL A 72 12.80 -10.56 -1.45
CA VAL A 72 13.20 -9.49 -0.51
C VAL A 72 13.37 -10.03 0.91
N GLN A 73 12.48 -10.91 1.36
CA GLN A 73 12.57 -11.56 2.67
C GLN A 73 13.84 -12.41 2.83
N ASN A 74 14.32 -13.00 1.73
CA ASN A 74 15.49 -13.86 1.72
C ASN A 74 16.77 -13.15 1.24
N ASP A 75 16.69 -11.86 0.90
CA ASP A 75 17.86 -11.09 0.46
C ASP A 75 18.69 -10.66 1.68
N LYS A 76 19.90 -11.20 1.75
CA LYS A 76 20.87 -10.94 2.83
C LYS A 76 21.39 -9.51 2.82
N ALA A 77 21.22 -8.77 1.72
CA ALA A 77 21.60 -7.36 1.65
C ALA A 77 20.80 -6.45 2.60
N PHE A 78 19.67 -6.94 3.13
CA PHE A 78 18.87 -6.23 4.13
C PHE A 78 19.00 -6.82 5.55
N ASP A 79 19.85 -7.84 5.75
CA ASP A 79 20.03 -8.45 7.07
C ASP A 79 20.77 -7.49 8.01
N GLY A 80 20.22 -7.32 9.22
CA GLY A 80 20.80 -6.42 10.23
C GLY A 80 20.74 -4.93 9.86
N LEU A 81 20.00 -4.55 8.81
CA LEU A 81 19.90 -3.15 8.39
C LEU A 81 19.21 -2.29 9.46
N PHE A 82 18.24 -2.85 10.18
CA PHE A 82 17.47 -2.19 11.23
C PHE A 82 17.27 -3.14 12.41
N GLU A 83 17.41 -2.64 13.63
CA GLU A 83 17.14 -3.40 14.87
C GLU A 83 15.67 -3.29 15.31
N THR A 84 15.08 -2.11 15.12
CA THR A 84 13.69 -1.81 15.46
C THR A 84 13.00 -1.07 14.33
N THR A 85 11.67 -1.04 14.34
CA THR A 85 10.90 -0.17 13.44
C THR A 85 11.07 1.30 13.83
N ALA A 86 11.19 2.19 12.84
CA ALA A 86 11.27 3.63 13.04
C ALA A 86 10.98 4.35 11.72
N VAL A 87 10.32 5.51 11.78
CA VAL A 87 10.02 6.35 10.60
C VAL A 87 11.29 6.61 9.74
N ALA A 88 12.42 6.84 10.41
CA ALA A 88 13.71 7.13 9.75
C ALA A 88 14.30 5.94 8.96
N ASN A 89 13.86 4.70 9.22
CA ASN A 89 14.35 3.52 8.51
C ASN A 89 14.10 3.63 7.00
N PHE A 90 12.99 4.25 6.61
CA PHE A 90 12.67 4.45 5.20
C PHE A 90 13.75 5.30 4.51
N ASP A 91 14.15 6.43 5.09
CA ASP A 91 15.19 7.29 4.52
C ASP A 91 16.58 6.63 4.57
N VAL A 92 16.88 5.88 5.64
CA VAL A 92 18.13 5.12 5.76
C VAL A 92 18.22 4.04 4.68
N LEU A 93 17.12 3.35 4.37
CA LEU A 93 17.07 2.32 3.33
C LEU A 93 17.50 2.87 1.97
N PHE A 94 16.97 4.04 1.57
CA PHE A 94 17.34 4.67 0.30
C PHE A 94 18.78 5.19 0.26
N LYS A 95 19.42 5.41 1.42
CA LYS A 95 20.82 5.85 1.50
C LYS A 95 21.79 4.68 1.56
N SER A 96 21.46 3.64 2.30
CA SER A 96 22.39 2.54 2.64
C SER A 96 22.22 1.30 1.77
N SER A 97 21.01 1.05 1.25
CA SER A 97 20.71 -0.16 0.47
C SER A 97 19.90 0.17 -0.80
N GLU A 98 20.24 1.29 -1.44
CA GLU A 98 19.62 1.77 -2.69
C GLU A 98 19.65 0.69 -3.78
N ALA A 99 20.82 0.14 -4.11
CA ALA A 99 20.96 -0.80 -5.21
C ALA A 99 20.16 -2.11 -5.00
N PRO A 100 20.22 -2.79 -3.83
CA PRO A 100 19.35 -3.93 -3.55
C PRO A 100 17.84 -3.59 -3.63
N LEU A 101 17.42 -2.45 -3.08
CA LEU A 101 16.02 -2.01 -3.16
C LEU A 101 15.58 -1.84 -4.61
N LEU A 102 16.37 -1.14 -5.42
CA LEU A 102 16.05 -0.86 -6.82
C LEU A 102 16.08 -2.13 -7.68
N ASN A 103 16.93 -3.11 -7.35
CA ASN A 103 16.93 -4.42 -8.01
C ASN A 103 15.56 -5.11 -7.86
N HIS A 104 14.96 -5.09 -6.67
CA HIS A 104 13.64 -5.67 -6.44
C HIS A 104 12.49 -4.82 -6.98
N TRP A 105 12.58 -3.49 -6.83
CA TRP A 105 11.57 -2.58 -7.36
C TRP A 105 11.47 -2.66 -8.89
N ALA A 106 12.60 -2.62 -9.58
CA ALA A 106 12.64 -2.74 -11.03
C ALA A 106 12.34 -4.16 -11.53
N ALA A 107 12.27 -5.17 -10.66
CA ALA A 107 11.94 -6.53 -11.06
C ALA A 107 10.46 -6.70 -11.42
N TRP A 108 9.59 -5.82 -10.94
CA TRP A 108 8.17 -5.90 -11.20
C TRP A 108 7.86 -5.49 -12.65
N ASP A 109 7.39 -6.45 -13.41
CA ASP A 109 6.94 -6.26 -14.78
C ASP A 109 5.43 -6.02 -14.81
N VAL A 110 5.01 -4.88 -15.36
CA VAL A 110 3.60 -4.50 -15.42
C VAL A 110 3.07 -4.84 -16.81
N ALA A 111 2.60 -6.07 -16.98
CA ALA A 111 2.09 -6.62 -18.24
C ALA A 111 0.60 -6.30 -18.46
N ASP A 112 -0.22 -6.44 -17.41
CA ASP A 112 -1.63 -6.05 -17.41
C ASP A 112 -1.89 -5.12 -16.23
N ALA A 113 -1.99 -3.82 -16.51
CA ALA A 113 -2.16 -2.81 -15.48
C ALA A 113 -3.46 -2.96 -14.68
N THR A 114 -4.50 -3.57 -15.25
CA THR A 114 -5.80 -3.73 -14.56
C THR A 114 -5.74 -4.92 -13.60
N GLU A 115 -5.31 -6.09 -14.08
CA GLU A 115 -5.13 -7.29 -13.24
C GLU A 115 -4.14 -6.99 -12.11
N GLN A 116 -3.04 -6.32 -12.42
CA GLN A 116 -2.02 -6.00 -11.45
C GLN A 116 -2.45 -4.86 -10.51
N PHE A 117 -3.38 -3.99 -10.93
CA PHE A 117 -4.00 -3.05 -10.01
C PHE A 117 -4.87 -3.77 -8.96
N GLU A 118 -5.68 -4.76 -9.36
CA GLU A 118 -6.38 -5.61 -8.40
C GLU A 118 -5.39 -6.31 -7.46
N ALA A 119 -4.31 -6.87 -8.02
CA ALA A 119 -3.29 -7.57 -7.25
C ALA A 119 -2.64 -6.69 -6.16
N ILE A 120 -2.34 -5.42 -6.43
CA ILE A 120 -1.79 -4.53 -5.40
C ILE A 120 -2.81 -4.25 -4.28
N GLN A 121 -4.12 -4.17 -4.59
CA GLN A 121 -5.16 -3.97 -3.58
C GLN A 121 -5.31 -5.19 -2.67
N ARG A 122 -5.31 -6.39 -3.26
CA ARG A 122 -5.35 -7.66 -2.52
C ARG A 122 -4.09 -7.84 -1.67
N PHE A 123 -2.92 -7.52 -2.23
CA PHE A 123 -1.65 -7.55 -1.52
C PHE A 123 -1.64 -6.59 -0.33
N ALA A 124 -2.00 -5.31 -0.52
CA ALA A 124 -2.00 -4.32 0.55
C ALA A 124 -3.01 -4.65 1.66
N THR A 125 -4.17 -5.20 1.28
CA THR A 125 -5.16 -5.71 2.23
C THR A 125 -4.58 -6.85 3.07
N ALA A 126 -3.98 -7.85 2.41
CA ALA A 126 -3.39 -8.98 3.10
C ALA A 126 -2.19 -8.58 3.97
N LEU A 127 -1.37 -7.63 3.53
CA LEU A 127 -0.23 -7.14 4.29
C LEU A 127 -0.68 -6.43 5.58
N LEU A 128 -1.74 -5.62 5.51
CA LEU A 128 -2.32 -4.98 6.69
C LEU A 128 -2.85 -6.02 7.69
N VAL A 129 -3.60 -7.02 7.21
CA VAL A 129 -4.33 -7.95 8.08
C VAL A 129 -3.45 -9.09 8.59
N ASN A 130 -2.51 -9.60 7.77
CA ASN A 130 -1.80 -10.87 7.99
C ASN A 130 -0.27 -10.80 7.89
N SER A 131 0.34 -9.62 8.06
CA SER A 131 1.80 -9.51 8.21
C SER A 131 2.32 -10.06 9.55
N GLY A 132 1.44 -10.40 10.49
CA GLY A 132 1.84 -10.79 11.86
C GLY A 132 2.31 -9.63 12.73
N ALA A 133 2.39 -8.41 12.19
CA ALA A 133 2.67 -7.21 12.96
C ALA A 133 1.50 -6.92 13.92
N LYS A 134 1.76 -7.03 15.23
CA LYS A 134 0.83 -6.67 16.30
C LYS A 134 1.54 -5.73 17.28
N PRO A 135 0.97 -4.55 17.60
CA PRO A 135 -0.24 -3.93 17.01
C PRO A 135 -0.14 -3.75 15.49
N HIS A 136 -1.28 -3.52 14.81
CA HIS A 136 -1.29 -3.41 13.34
C HIS A 136 -0.39 -2.28 12.86
N ASN A 137 0.28 -2.48 11.73
CA ASN A 137 1.27 -1.54 11.23
C ASN A 137 0.61 -0.27 10.64
N PHE A 138 0.99 0.89 11.14
CA PHE A 138 0.47 2.18 10.68
C PHE A 138 0.79 2.46 9.20
N PHE A 139 1.97 2.08 8.72
CA PHE A 139 2.34 2.29 7.33
C PHE A 139 1.62 1.34 6.37
N PHE A 140 1.26 0.12 6.80
CA PHE A 140 0.52 -0.81 5.93
C PHE A 140 -0.92 -0.35 5.68
N VAL A 141 -1.55 0.36 6.62
CA VAL A 141 -2.84 1.00 6.34
C VAL A 141 -2.69 2.18 5.35
N HIS A 142 -1.54 2.86 5.32
CA HIS A 142 -1.22 3.84 4.28
C HIS A 142 -1.06 3.19 2.91
N LEU A 143 -0.38 2.04 2.82
CA LEU A 143 -0.29 1.27 1.58
C LEU A 143 -1.67 0.86 1.06
N LEU A 144 -2.55 0.35 1.93
CA LEU A 144 -3.91 0.00 1.53
C LEU A 144 -4.69 1.22 1.04
N THR A 145 -4.66 2.32 1.79
CA THR A 145 -5.45 3.53 1.45
C THR A 145 -4.93 4.30 0.24
N THR A 146 -3.63 4.24 -0.06
CA THR A 146 -3.10 4.77 -1.32
C THR A 146 -3.61 4.00 -2.53
N THR A 147 -3.84 2.68 -2.43
CA THR A 147 -4.49 1.95 -3.53
C THR A 147 -5.93 2.41 -3.77
N HIS A 148 -6.65 2.78 -2.71
CA HIS A 148 -7.99 3.35 -2.83
C HIS A 148 -7.97 4.70 -3.53
N ALA A 149 -6.99 5.55 -3.20
CA ALA A 149 -6.80 6.81 -3.88
C ALA A 149 -6.51 6.62 -5.37
N LEU A 150 -5.63 5.67 -5.74
CA LEU A 150 -5.39 5.31 -7.16
C LEU A 150 -6.70 4.94 -7.88
N ARG A 151 -7.54 4.10 -7.26
CA ARG A 151 -8.84 3.68 -7.80
C ARG A 151 -9.74 4.88 -8.14
N ILE A 152 -9.74 5.89 -7.27
CA ILE A 152 -10.53 7.12 -7.46
C ILE A 152 -9.96 8.01 -8.56
N ILE A 153 -8.64 8.19 -8.61
CA ILE A 153 -8.03 9.16 -9.54
C ILE A 153 -7.82 8.59 -10.94
N PHE A 154 -7.67 7.27 -11.11
CA PHE A 154 -7.39 6.65 -12.42
C PHE A 154 -8.38 7.04 -13.52
N PRO A 155 -9.71 7.12 -13.30
CA PRO A 155 -10.65 7.62 -14.29
C PRO A 155 -10.38 9.05 -14.77
N SER A 156 -9.71 9.88 -13.97
CA SER A 156 -9.39 11.28 -14.27
C SER A 156 -7.96 11.49 -14.79
N ILE A 157 -7.09 10.48 -14.67
CA ILE A 157 -5.69 10.55 -15.09
C ILE A 157 -5.52 9.86 -16.46
N PRO A 158 -4.82 10.46 -17.44
CA PRO A 158 -4.54 9.82 -18.71
C PRO A 158 -3.83 8.47 -18.56
N ALA A 159 -4.28 7.46 -19.34
CA ALA A 159 -3.82 6.07 -19.23
C ALA A 159 -2.29 5.90 -19.32
N GLN A 160 -1.61 6.78 -20.07
CA GLN A 160 -0.14 6.77 -20.18
C GLN A 160 0.60 6.93 -18.84
N TYR A 161 -0.07 7.45 -17.79
CA TYR A 161 0.52 7.63 -16.46
C TYR A 161 0.19 6.51 -15.48
N HIS A 162 -0.76 5.62 -15.78
CA HIS A 162 -1.24 4.60 -14.83
C HIS A 162 -0.12 3.65 -14.42
N VAL A 163 0.64 3.12 -15.39
CA VAL A 163 1.78 2.21 -15.10
C VAL A 163 2.85 2.91 -14.26
N ASN A 164 3.09 4.20 -14.50
CA ASN A 164 4.02 4.96 -13.67
C ASN A 164 3.52 5.01 -12.23
N LEU A 165 2.27 5.44 -12.01
CA LEU A 165 1.65 5.49 -10.67
C LEU A 165 1.69 4.15 -9.93
N LEU A 166 1.45 3.04 -10.63
CA LEU A 166 1.61 1.70 -10.05
C LEU A 166 3.05 1.45 -9.60
N ARG A 167 4.05 1.81 -10.40
CA ARG A 167 5.47 1.69 -10.04
C ARG A 167 5.87 2.60 -8.89
N GLN A 168 5.28 3.80 -8.78
CA GLN A 168 5.48 4.68 -7.62
C GLN A 168 4.96 4.02 -6.35
N TRP A 169 3.73 3.52 -6.40
CA TRP A 169 3.12 2.81 -5.28
C TRP A 169 3.95 1.58 -4.88
N TRP A 170 4.47 0.83 -5.86
CA TRP A 170 5.30 -0.34 -5.59
C TRP A 170 6.63 0.01 -4.92
N LEU A 171 7.26 1.12 -5.31
CA LEU A 171 8.47 1.60 -4.64
C LEU A 171 8.20 1.93 -3.17
N LEU A 172 7.08 2.63 -2.91
CA LEU A 172 6.64 2.95 -1.55
C LEU A 172 6.36 1.67 -0.75
N ALA A 173 5.65 0.70 -1.33
CA ALA A 173 5.31 -0.57 -0.70
C ALA A 173 6.55 -1.40 -0.32
N LEU A 174 7.51 -1.55 -1.24
CA LEU A 174 8.77 -2.25 -0.95
C LEU A 174 9.60 -1.54 0.11
N GLY A 175 9.74 -0.22 -0.01
CA GLY A 175 10.51 0.57 0.94
C GLY A 175 9.95 0.45 2.36
N LEU A 176 8.63 0.58 2.52
CA LEU A 176 7.96 0.41 3.80
C LEU A 176 8.03 -1.03 4.31
N TYR A 177 7.86 -2.03 3.44
CA TYR A 177 7.97 -3.43 3.84
C TYR A 177 9.34 -3.76 4.45
N ILE A 178 10.42 -3.24 3.85
CA ILE A 178 11.79 -3.44 4.35
C ILE A 178 12.04 -2.61 5.62
N ALA A 179 11.61 -1.33 5.64
CA ALA A 179 11.74 -0.45 6.79
C ALA A 179 11.02 -0.97 8.04
N GLU A 180 9.93 -1.70 7.84
CA GLU A 180 9.16 -2.39 8.88
C GLU A 180 9.66 -3.81 9.19
N LEU A 181 10.94 -4.09 8.92
CA LEU A 181 11.66 -5.34 9.25
C LEU A 181 11.20 -6.58 8.48
N ARG A 182 10.66 -6.41 7.26
CA ARG A 182 10.28 -7.52 6.35
C ARG A 182 9.42 -8.57 7.06
N PRO A 183 8.28 -8.18 7.68
CA PRO A 183 7.47 -9.10 8.47
C PRO A 183 7.02 -10.30 7.62
N GLN A 184 6.85 -11.45 8.25
CA GLN A 184 6.59 -12.71 7.54
C GLN A 184 5.32 -12.60 6.68
N PHE A 185 5.48 -12.69 5.36
CA PHE A 185 4.39 -12.52 4.42
C PHE A 185 4.56 -13.42 3.19
N ASN A 186 3.61 -14.33 2.99
CA ASN A 186 3.66 -15.30 1.90
C ASN A 186 2.25 -15.65 1.40
N ALA A 187 2.14 -16.63 0.50
CA ALA A 187 0.85 -17.06 -0.05
C ALA A 187 -0.14 -17.51 1.05
N SER A 188 0.34 -18.12 2.13
CA SER A 188 -0.48 -18.53 3.27
C SER A 188 -1.08 -17.32 4.01
N SER A 189 -0.40 -16.17 4.03
CA SER A 189 -0.94 -14.91 4.57
C SER A 189 -2.19 -14.46 3.80
N ILE A 190 -2.25 -14.70 2.48
CA ILE A 190 -3.46 -14.41 1.69
C ILE A 190 -4.53 -15.48 1.92
N ASN A 191 -4.15 -16.76 1.94
CA ASN A 191 -5.09 -17.86 2.14
C ASN A 191 -5.79 -17.79 3.51
N ALA A 192 -5.07 -17.37 4.55
CA ALA A 192 -5.66 -17.18 5.88
C ALA A 192 -6.80 -16.13 5.92
N ILE A 193 -6.90 -15.24 4.93
CA ILE A 193 -8.08 -14.37 4.76
C ILE A 193 -9.21 -15.14 4.10
N LYS A 194 -8.92 -15.91 3.05
CA LYS A 194 -9.92 -16.71 2.32
C LYS A 194 -10.61 -17.72 3.25
N ASP A 195 -9.85 -18.28 4.20
CA ASP A 195 -10.31 -19.27 5.15
C ASP A 195 -11.01 -18.65 6.39
N TYR A 196 -11.03 -17.32 6.52
CA TYR A 196 -11.62 -16.65 7.68
C TYR A 196 -13.14 -16.77 7.70
N ASP A 197 -13.73 -17.35 8.75
CA ASP A 197 -15.18 -17.55 8.82
C ASP A 197 -15.96 -16.22 8.92
N LEU A 198 -16.96 -16.08 8.06
CA LEU A 198 -17.86 -14.93 8.10
C LEU A 198 -18.80 -15.01 9.31
N GLU A 199 -19.15 -16.21 9.76
CA GLU A 199 -20.14 -16.43 10.84
C GLU A 199 -21.48 -15.71 10.54
N GLY A 200 -21.86 -15.61 9.26
CA GLY A 200 -23.05 -14.89 8.80
C GLY A 200 -22.95 -13.37 8.84
N ARG A 201 -21.79 -12.79 9.17
CA ARG A 201 -21.57 -11.33 9.21
C ARG A 201 -21.36 -10.77 7.80
N ASP A 202 -21.94 -9.60 7.55
CA ASP A 202 -21.91 -8.89 6.28
C ASP A 202 -21.35 -7.47 6.43
N TRP A 203 -21.39 -6.67 5.36
CA TRP A 203 -20.96 -5.27 5.41
C TRP A 203 -21.84 -4.37 6.32
N ASN A 204 -23.08 -4.75 6.59
CA ASN A 204 -23.91 -4.03 7.57
C ASN A 204 -23.36 -4.24 8.97
N TRP A 205 -23.00 -5.48 9.31
CA TRP A 205 -22.32 -5.81 10.55
C TRP A 205 -21.00 -5.03 10.69
N VAL A 206 -20.15 -5.05 9.65
CA VAL A 206 -18.88 -4.30 9.64
C VAL A 206 -19.11 -2.82 9.89
N SER A 207 -20.09 -2.22 9.20
CA SER A 207 -20.37 -0.78 9.33
C SER A 207 -20.87 -0.42 10.73
N GLN A 208 -21.81 -1.19 11.28
CA GLN A 208 -22.31 -1.00 12.65
C GLN A 208 -21.18 -1.14 13.67
N HIS A 209 -20.38 -2.20 13.56
CA HIS A 209 -19.29 -2.44 14.50
C HIS A 209 -18.24 -1.31 14.44
N ALA A 210 -17.87 -0.86 13.24
CA ALA A 210 -16.89 0.21 13.07
C ALA A 210 -17.33 1.53 13.71
N LEU A 211 -18.63 1.88 13.60
CA LEU A 211 -19.19 3.12 14.15
C LEU A 211 -19.31 3.11 15.68
N HIS A 212 -19.51 1.94 16.29
CA HIS A 212 -19.63 1.78 17.74
C HIS A 212 -18.31 1.37 18.43
N HIS A 213 -17.26 1.08 17.66
CA HIS A 213 -15.95 0.73 18.20
C HIS A 213 -15.30 1.94 18.89
N LYS A 214 -14.46 1.72 19.91
CA LYS A 214 -13.75 2.78 20.65
C LYS A 214 -12.86 3.68 19.78
N MET A 215 -12.48 3.20 18.59
CA MET A 215 -11.68 3.94 17.59
C MET A 215 -12.53 4.50 16.44
N SER A 216 -13.86 4.64 16.62
CA SER A 216 -14.77 5.11 15.56
C SER A 216 -14.46 6.54 15.07
N THR A 217 -13.84 7.36 15.91
CA THR A 217 -13.36 8.71 15.55
C THR A 217 -11.96 8.71 14.94
N SER A 218 -11.28 7.57 14.91
CA SER A 218 -9.97 7.45 14.27
C SER A 218 -10.13 7.17 12.78
N ALA A 219 -9.79 8.16 11.95
CA ALA A 219 -9.76 7.99 10.50
C ALA A 219 -8.91 6.77 10.08
N HIS A 220 -7.81 6.49 10.80
CA HIS A 220 -6.93 5.36 10.53
C HIS A 220 -7.60 3.99 10.74
N TYR A 221 -8.56 3.89 11.67
CA TYR A 221 -9.34 2.67 11.89
C TYR A 221 -10.47 2.49 10.88
N ILE A 222 -11.14 3.58 10.50
CA ILE A 222 -12.28 3.54 9.56
C ILE A 222 -11.83 3.40 8.11
N LYS A 223 -10.76 4.08 7.70
CA LYS A 223 -10.28 4.11 6.32
C LYS A 223 -9.96 2.73 5.71
N PRO A 224 -9.33 1.76 6.40
CA PRO A 224 -9.10 0.42 5.83
C PRO A 224 -10.41 -0.33 5.57
N LEU A 225 -11.37 -0.25 6.50
CA LEU A 225 -12.68 -0.92 6.35
C LEU A 225 -13.45 -0.38 5.14
N ARG A 226 -13.49 0.96 5.00
CA ARG A 226 -14.08 1.60 3.83
C ARG A 226 -13.33 1.23 2.54
N THR A 227 -12.00 1.22 2.59
CA THR A 227 -11.17 0.86 1.43
C THR A 227 -11.48 -0.55 0.94
N MET A 228 -11.54 -1.54 1.84
CA MET A 228 -11.87 -2.92 1.51
C MET A 228 -13.28 -3.04 0.92
N ARG A 229 -14.27 -2.34 1.49
CA ARG A 229 -15.64 -2.32 0.97
C ARG A 229 -15.71 -1.80 -0.47
N GLU A 230 -15.00 -0.72 -0.77
CA GLU A 230 -14.99 -0.13 -2.11
C GLU A 230 -14.18 -0.95 -3.11
N ALA A 231 -13.14 -1.65 -2.66
CA ALA A 231 -12.42 -2.63 -3.49
C ALA A 231 -13.33 -3.82 -3.86
N GLU A 232 -14.11 -4.35 -2.92
CA GLU A 232 -15.06 -5.44 -3.20
C GLU A 232 -16.06 -5.07 -4.31
N LYS A 233 -16.63 -3.87 -4.24
CA LYS A 233 -17.54 -3.34 -5.27
C LYS A 233 -16.88 -3.20 -6.63
N THR A 234 -15.60 -2.81 -6.65
CA THR A 234 -14.85 -2.55 -7.89
C THR A 234 -14.57 -3.85 -8.64
N TRP A 235 -14.21 -4.91 -7.92
CA TRP A 235 -13.79 -6.17 -8.53
C TRP A 235 -14.89 -7.24 -8.58
N ALA A 236 -16.08 -6.94 -8.05
CA ALA A 236 -17.17 -7.90 -7.91
C ALA A 236 -16.69 -9.22 -7.26
N ASP A 237 -15.91 -9.08 -6.17
CA ASP A 237 -15.20 -10.18 -5.52
C ASP A 237 -16.15 -11.25 -4.99
N ARG A 238 -16.23 -12.37 -5.72
CA ARG A 238 -17.14 -13.48 -5.43
C ARG A 238 -16.69 -14.37 -4.29
N GLU A 239 -15.44 -14.24 -3.85
CA GLU A 239 -14.87 -15.06 -2.77
C GLU A 239 -15.05 -14.40 -1.38
N PHE A 240 -15.63 -13.19 -1.33
CA PHE A 240 -15.75 -12.37 -0.12
C PHE A 240 -14.41 -12.09 0.54
N PHE A 241 -13.31 -12.04 -0.22
CA PHE A 241 -11.97 -11.82 0.30
C PHE A 241 -11.88 -10.51 1.09
N TYR A 242 -12.44 -9.42 0.55
CA TYR A 242 -12.41 -8.11 1.23
C TYR A 242 -13.28 -8.05 2.49
N LEU A 243 -14.48 -8.65 2.47
CA LEU A 243 -15.33 -8.77 3.65
C LEU A 243 -14.64 -9.60 4.74
N ARG A 244 -14.06 -10.76 4.40
CA ARG A 244 -13.29 -11.60 5.34
C ARG A 244 -12.12 -10.84 5.94
N ALA A 245 -11.38 -10.08 5.11
CA ALA A 245 -10.28 -9.25 5.57
C ALA A 245 -10.75 -8.16 6.56
N ALA A 246 -11.89 -7.53 6.29
CA ALA A 246 -12.47 -6.50 7.15
C ALA A 246 -12.92 -7.06 8.51
N LEU A 247 -13.57 -8.23 8.52
CA LEU A 247 -13.96 -8.90 9.76
C LEU A 247 -12.75 -9.30 10.59
N LYS A 248 -11.75 -9.93 9.95
CA LYS A 248 -10.51 -10.31 10.62
C LYS A 248 -9.76 -9.10 11.16
N PHE A 249 -9.70 -8.00 10.41
CA PHE A 249 -9.12 -6.75 10.89
C PHE A 249 -9.82 -6.26 12.15
N ILE A 250 -11.15 -6.21 12.17
CA ILE A 250 -11.94 -5.79 13.34
C ILE A 250 -11.65 -6.67 14.55
N ASP A 251 -11.74 -7.99 14.37
CA ASP A 251 -11.64 -8.96 15.47
C ASP A 251 -10.24 -8.97 16.09
N GLU A 252 -9.20 -8.68 15.31
CA GLU A 252 -7.82 -8.69 15.77
C GLU A 252 -7.21 -7.29 15.99
N PHE A 253 -7.99 -6.21 15.89
CA PHE A 253 -7.47 -4.86 16.01
C PHE A 253 -7.05 -4.51 17.44
N GLN A 254 -5.74 -4.40 17.67
CA GLN A 254 -5.17 -4.08 18.99
C GLN A 254 -4.58 -2.66 19.09
N GLY A 255 -4.78 -1.81 18.07
CA GLY A 255 -4.14 -0.50 17.96
C GLY A 255 -3.14 -0.43 16.81
N TRP A 256 -2.41 0.69 16.75
CA TRP A 256 -1.40 0.98 15.73
C TRP A 256 0.01 0.89 16.31
N GLY A 257 0.93 0.27 15.57
CA GLY A 257 2.37 0.24 15.82
C GLY A 257 3.14 0.77 14.61
N GLY A 258 4.47 0.87 14.75
CA GLY A 258 5.35 1.43 13.71
C GLY A 258 5.40 2.96 13.70
N LEU A 259 4.91 3.62 14.75
CA LEU A 259 5.06 5.06 14.96
C LEU A 259 6.35 5.37 15.73
#